data_AF-A0A2T4B5F0-F1
#
_entry.id   AF-A0A2T4B5F0-F1
#
_cell.length_a   1.000
_cell.length_b   1.000
_cell.length_c   1.000
_cell.angle_alpha   90.00
_cell.angle_beta   90.00
_cell.angle_gamma   90.00
#
_symmetry.space_group_name_H-M   'P 1'
#
loop_
_entity.id
_entity.type
_entity.pdbx_description
1 polymer ?
#
loop_
_entity_poly.entity_id
_entity_poly.type
_entity_poly.pdbx_seq_one_letter_code
_entity_poly.pdbx_strand_id
1 'polypeptide(L)'
;MLDQMANEIKLISGSSHPELSALVANRLGINIANTMSLNYSNQETSVSIGESVRDEDVFILQSTAPGDVNDGLMELLIMIHACRTASARRITAVIPNYPYARQDKKDKSRAPISARLIANMLQVSGCNHVITMDLHASQIQGFFNVPVDNLYAEPSVLRWISENLDVENCVIVSPDAGGAKRATSLADRLNTGFALIHKERPRPNVVGRMVLVGDVQDKVAILVDDMADTCGTLAKAAETLNSHGARQVFAIVTHGILSGTAIDTINNSHLSGLVVTNIGDKTERCPKLKVIDVSGTLAEAIRRTHNGESVSYLFTNVPV
;
A
#
# COMPACT_ATOMS: atom_id res chain seq x y z
N MET A 1 35.60 20.24 21.08
CA MET A 1 34.51 19.32 20.74
C MET A 1 34.14 19.64 19.31
N LEU A 2 34.48 18.75 18.38
CA LEU A 2 33.98 18.86 17.01
C LEU A 2 32.47 18.66 17.10
N ASP A 3 31.73 19.67 16.70
CA ASP A 3 30.31 19.57 16.39
C ASP A 3 30.23 18.54 15.25
N GLN A 4 30.02 17.27 15.58
CA GLN A 4 29.72 16.26 14.57
C GLN A 4 28.45 16.76 13.91
N MET A 5 28.53 17.20 12.65
CA MET A 5 27.34 17.52 11.86
C MET A 5 26.39 16.32 12.02
N ALA A 6 25.27 16.57 12.68
CA ALA A 6 24.28 15.53 12.90
C ALA A 6 23.79 15.12 11.50
N ASN A 7 23.88 13.83 11.21
CA ASN A 7 23.28 13.24 10.02
C ASN A 7 21.80 13.66 9.92
N GLU A 8 21.37 14.21 8.78
CA GLU A 8 20.02 14.70 8.59
C GLU A 8 19.17 13.73 7.74
N ILE A 9 17.85 13.89 7.83
CA ILE A 9 16.91 13.19 6.95
C ILE A 9 16.86 13.91 5.61
N LYS A 10 17.16 13.20 4.52
CA LYS A 10 16.91 13.65 3.15
C LYS A 10 15.77 12.84 2.53
N LEU A 11 14.62 13.47 2.30
CA LEU A 11 13.49 12.85 1.63
C LEU A 11 13.52 13.16 0.13
N ILE A 12 13.64 12.12 -0.70
CA ILE A 12 13.55 12.20 -2.16
C ILE A 12 12.19 11.66 -2.59
N SER A 13 11.50 12.37 -3.49
CA SER A 13 10.24 11.92 -4.09
C SER A 13 10.48 11.36 -5.49
N GLY A 14 9.96 10.18 -5.75
CA GLY A 14 9.77 9.71 -7.12
C GLY A 14 8.52 10.32 -7.77
N SER A 15 8.27 9.94 -9.03
CA SER A 15 7.13 10.45 -9.81
C SER A 15 5.77 9.86 -9.41
N SER A 16 5.72 8.73 -8.68
CA SER A 16 4.45 8.00 -8.50
C SER A 16 3.45 8.68 -7.56
N HIS A 17 3.92 9.36 -6.50
CA HIS A 17 3.06 9.93 -5.46
C HIS A 17 3.63 11.25 -4.89
N PRO A 18 3.80 12.30 -5.72
CA PRO A 18 4.37 13.58 -5.26
C PRO A 18 3.57 14.23 -4.13
N GLU A 19 2.24 14.09 -4.15
CA GLU A 19 1.36 14.61 -3.09
C GLU A 19 1.61 13.92 -1.74
N LEU A 20 1.78 12.59 -1.74
CA LEU A 20 2.09 11.83 -0.54
C LEU A 20 3.46 12.22 0.02
N SER A 21 4.46 12.39 -0.86
CA SER A 21 5.79 12.87 -0.48
C SER A 21 5.72 14.25 0.17
N ALA A 22 4.90 15.17 -0.36
CA ALA A 22 4.72 16.50 0.22
C ALA A 22 4.08 16.43 1.61
N LEU A 23 3.05 15.60 1.79
CA LEU A 23 2.42 15.38 3.10
C LEU A 23 3.41 14.80 4.12
N VAL A 24 4.22 13.82 3.71
CA VAL A 24 5.26 13.22 4.57
C VAL A 24 6.33 14.26 4.94
N ALA A 25 6.81 15.05 3.98
CA ALA A 25 7.81 16.10 4.23
C ALA A 25 7.29 17.17 5.21
N ASN A 26 6.05 17.62 5.01
CA ASN A 26 5.38 18.57 5.90
C ASN A 26 5.28 18.06 7.33
N ARG A 27 4.96 16.77 7.52
CA ARG A 27 4.87 16.17 8.87
C ARG A 27 6.24 15.98 9.53
N LEU A 28 7.29 15.75 8.74
CA LEU A 28 8.67 15.70 9.21
C LEU A 28 9.26 17.09 9.48
N GLY A 29 8.62 18.17 8.99
CA GLY A 29 9.14 19.53 9.09
C GLY A 29 10.35 19.78 8.18
N ILE A 30 10.46 19.06 7.07
CA ILE A 30 11.58 19.15 6.11
C ILE A 30 11.08 19.46 4.70
N ASN A 31 11.98 19.91 3.83
CA ASN A 31 11.71 20.03 2.40
C ASN A 31 12.06 18.73 1.67
N ILE A 32 11.35 18.44 0.58
CA ILE A 32 11.74 17.39 -0.37
C ILE A 32 13.05 17.84 -1.04
N ALA A 33 14.00 16.91 -1.12
CA ALA A 33 15.28 17.16 -1.75
C ALA A 33 15.11 17.51 -3.24
N ASN A 34 15.93 18.44 -3.74
CA ASN A 34 15.90 18.83 -5.13
C ASN A 34 16.37 17.68 -6.02
N THR A 35 15.45 17.08 -6.77
CA THR A 35 15.75 15.98 -7.70
C THR A 35 15.14 16.26 -9.06
N MET A 36 15.94 16.09 -10.11
CA MET A 36 15.47 16.14 -11.48
C MET A 36 15.29 14.72 -11.98
N SER A 37 14.06 14.38 -12.37
CA SER A 37 13.72 13.11 -13.03
C SER A 37 13.02 13.42 -14.34
N LEU A 38 13.53 12.86 -15.44
CA LEU A 38 12.96 13.06 -16.77
C LEU A 38 13.13 11.81 -17.62
N ASN A 39 12.23 11.64 -18.60
CA ASN A 39 12.37 10.61 -19.62
C ASN A 39 12.92 11.25 -20.90
N TYR A 40 14.00 10.67 -21.44
CA TYR A 40 14.49 11.02 -22.77
C TYR A 40 13.48 10.59 -23.85
N SER A 41 13.65 11.09 -25.08
CA SER A 41 12.73 10.78 -26.19
C SER A 41 12.67 9.29 -26.56
N ASN A 42 13.67 8.51 -26.16
CA ASN A 42 13.73 7.06 -26.30
C ASN A 42 13.13 6.29 -25.09
N GLN A 43 12.49 6.98 -24.15
CA GLN A 43 11.91 6.45 -22.90
C GLN A 43 12.91 6.01 -21.83
N GLU A 44 14.20 6.32 -21.96
CA GLU A 44 15.15 6.11 -20.86
C GLU A 44 14.93 7.14 -19.75
N THR A 45 14.77 6.66 -18.52
CA THR A 45 14.69 7.50 -17.33
C THR A 45 16.06 8.01 -16.93
N SER A 46 16.17 9.31 -16.70
CA SER A 46 17.37 10.01 -16.25
C SER A 46 17.08 10.73 -14.95
N VAL A 47 17.92 10.48 -13.94
CA VAL A 47 17.77 11.06 -12.60
C VAL A 47 19.07 11.75 -12.20
N SER A 48 18.93 12.98 -11.69
CA SER A 48 20.02 13.75 -11.09
C SER A 48 19.60 14.28 -9.73
N ILE A 49 20.41 14.01 -8.70
CA ILE A 49 20.23 14.57 -7.36
C ILE A 49 20.87 15.97 -7.35
N GLY A 50 20.06 17.00 -7.15
CA GLY A 50 20.43 18.42 -7.29
C GLY A 50 21.08 19.03 -6.05
N GLU A 51 21.24 18.25 -4.97
CA GLU A 51 21.90 18.66 -3.74
C GLU A 51 22.79 17.54 -3.17
N SER A 52 23.66 17.88 -2.21
CA SER A 52 24.52 16.88 -1.57
C SER A 52 23.71 15.95 -0.68
N VAL A 53 23.94 14.65 -0.86
CA VAL A 53 23.44 13.58 0.04
C VAL A 53 24.59 12.85 0.75
N ARG A 54 25.81 13.39 0.70
CA ARG A 54 26.99 12.78 1.30
C ARG A 54 26.84 12.67 2.82
N ASP A 55 27.03 11.46 3.33
CA ASP A 55 26.90 11.12 4.75
C ASP A 55 25.50 11.33 5.37
N GLU A 56 24.48 11.53 4.52
CA GLU A 56 23.08 11.73 4.95
C GLU A 56 22.27 10.43 5.02
N ASP A 57 21.15 10.45 5.76
CA ASP A 57 20.15 9.39 5.85
C ASP A 57 19.03 9.65 4.82
N VAL A 58 19.14 8.98 3.69
CA VAL A 58 18.28 9.21 2.54
C VAL A 58 17.08 8.29 2.58
N PHE A 59 15.88 8.86 2.44
CA PHE A 59 14.62 8.15 2.28
C PHE A 59 14.05 8.45 0.90
N ILE A 60 13.82 7.43 0.08
CA ILE A 60 13.30 7.59 -1.27
C ILE A 60 11.85 7.10 -1.29
N LEU A 61 10.89 8.02 -1.35
CA LEU A 61 9.47 7.69 -1.41
C LEU A 61 9.04 7.49 -2.85
N GLN A 62 8.81 6.22 -3.19
CA GLN A 62 8.39 5.82 -4.52
C GLN A 62 7.69 4.47 -4.46
N SER A 63 6.50 4.41 -5.05
CA SER A 63 5.82 3.16 -5.40
C SER A 63 5.74 3.06 -6.92
N THR A 64 4.73 2.37 -7.43
CA THR A 64 4.47 2.28 -8.87
C THR A 64 3.05 2.72 -9.18
N ALA A 65 2.87 3.52 -10.22
CA ALA A 65 1.57 3.88 -10.74
C ALA A 65 1.04 2.80 -11.70
N PRO A 66 -0.28 2.58 -11.78
CA PRO A 66 -0.86 1.74 -12.83
C PRO A 66 -0.54 2.33 -14.22
N GLY A 67 -0.07 1.50 -15.15
CA GLY A 67 0.37 1.94 -16.48
C GLY A 67 1.89 2.05 -16.60
N ASP A 68 2.56 2.53 -15.55
CA ASP A 68 3.99 2.89 -15.58
C ASP A 68 4.81 2.12 -14.52
N VAL A 69 4.41 0.88 -14.24
CA VAL A 69 4.99 0.09 -13.14
C VAL A 69 6.48 -0.16 -13.31
N ASN A 70 6.92 -0.46 -14.53
CA ASN A 70 8.34 -0.70 -14.83
C ASN A 70 9.15 0.58 -14.74
N ASP A 71 8.60 1.69 -15.24
CA ASP A 71 9.30 2.97 -15.30
C ASP A 71 9.46 3.54 -13.88
N GLY A 72 8.42 3.48 -13.04
CA GLY A 72 8.52 3.86 -11.64
C GLY A 72 9.49 2.99 -10.84
N LEU A 73 9.59 1.69 -11.17
CA LEU A 73 10.58 0.80 -10.59
C LEU A 73 12.00 1.16 -11.04
N MET A 74 12.22 1.42 -12.33
CA MET A 74 13.52 1.83 -12.85
C MET A 74 13.95 3.18 -12.27
N GLU A 75 13.04 4.15 -12.18
CA GLU A 75 13.27 5.43 -11.52
C GLU A 75 13.75 5.23 -10.07
N LEU A 76 13.08 4.38 -9.28
CA LEU A 76 13.51 4.04 -7.92
C LEU A 76 14.92 3.44 -7.89
N LEU A 77 15.20 2.47 -8.75
CA LEU A 77 16.51 1.81 -8.80
C LEU A 77 17.63 2.80 -9.16
N ILE A 78 17.37 3.71 -10.09
CA ILE A 78 18.33 4.75 -10.50
C ILE A 78 18.51 5.76 -9.37
N MET A 79 17.45 6.22 -8.71
CA MET A 79 17.53 7.12 -7.54
C MET A 79 18.37 6.51 -6.40
N ILE A 80 18.13 5.24 -6.06
CA ILE A 80 18.93 4.50 -5.06
C ILE A 80 20.40 4.46 -5.49
N HIS A 81 20.67 4.10 -6.74
CA HIS A 81 22.03 3.98 -7.24
C HIS A 81 22.76 5.32 -7.24
N ALA A 82 22.10 6.40 -7.67
CA ALA A 82 22.64 7.75 -7.66
C ALA A 82 23.03 8.20 -6.25
N CYS A 83 22.16 7.97 -5.25
CA CYS A 83 22.45 8.29 -3.84
C CYS A 83 23.65 7.48 -3.30
N ARG A 84 23.74 6.20 -3.66
CA ARG A 84 24.86 5.34 -3.26
C ARG A 84 26.18 5.86 -3.84
N THR A 85 26.21 6.20 -5.12
CA THR A 85 27.41 6.76 -5.76
C THR A 85 27.76 8.15 -5.24
N ALA A 86 26.76 8.91 -4.78
CA ALA A 86 26.92 10.20 -4.12
C ALA A 86 27.35 10.09 -2.64
N SER A 87 27.68 8.87 -2.17
CA SER A 87 28.16 8.61 -0.80
C SER A 87 27.14 8.88 0.31
N ALA A 88 25.86 8.62 0.06
CA ALA A 88 24.85 8.58 1.13
C ALA A 88 25.23 7.58 2.21
N ARG A 89 25.01 7.94 3.48
CA ARG A 89 25.35 7.08 4.63
C ARG A 89 24.45 5.86 4.70
N ARG A 90 23.15 6.07 4.48
CA ARG A 90 22.13 5.03 4.47
C ARG A 90 21.03 5.42 3.49
N ILE A 91 20.51 4.44 2.77
CA ILE A 91 19.43 4.61 1.78
C ILE A 91 18.28 3.69 2.16
N THR A 92 17.14 4.28 2.45
CA THR A 92 15.89 3.59 2.77
C THR A 92 14.91 3.77 1.61
N ALA A 93 14.46 2.67 1.00
CA ALA A 93 13.38 2.71 0.02
C ALA A 93 12.04 2.71 0.76
N VAL A 94 11.28 3.81 0.64
CA VAL A 94 9.94 3.94 1.19
C VAL A 94 8.95 3.64 0.07
N ILE A 95 8.42 2.41 0.08
CA ILE A 95 7.58 1.85 -0.99
C ILE A 95 6.19 1.56 -0.42
N PRO A 96 5.30 2.57 -0.29
CA PRO A 96 3.93 2.38 0.21
C PRO A 96 3.22 1.16 -0.39
N ASN A 97 3.23 1.02 -1.71
CA ASN A 97 2.69 -0.15 -2.43
C ASN A 97 3.81 -0.89 -3.16
N TYR A 98 4.17 -2.08 -2.66
CA TYR A 98 5.27 -2.86 -3.20
C TYR A 98 4.95 -3.47 -4.58
N PRO A 99 5.73 -3.15 -5.63
CA PRO A 99 5.42 -3.64 -6.97
C PRO A 99 5.66 -5.15 -7.08
N TYR A 100 4.86 -5.81 -7.93
CA TYR A 100 4.90 -7.26 -8.14
C TYR A 100 4.61 -8.12 -6.90
N ALA A 101 4.07 -7.56 -5.80
CA ALA A 101 3.78 -8.30 -4.57
C ALA A 101 2.86 -9.52 -4.78
N ARG A 102 1.96 -9.48 -5.76
CA ARG A 102 1.07 -10.60 -6.14
C ARG A 102 1.81 -11.78 -6.82
N GLN A 103 3.08 -11.64 -7.14
CA GLN A 103 3.93 -12.64 -7.79
C GLN A 103 5.01 -13.14 -6.81
N ASP A 104 4.55 -13.54 -5.62
CA ASP A 104 5.35 -13.96 -4.45
C ASP A 104 5.67 -15.46 -4.41
N LYS A 105 4.99 -16.26 -5.24
CA LYS A 105 5.18 -17.72 -5.27
C LYS A 105 5.08 -18.29 -6.68
N LYS A 106 5.61 -19.50 -6.84
CA LYS A 106 5.54 -20.25 -8.08
C LYS A 106 4.24 -21.04 -8.18
N ASP A 107 3.16 -20.36 -8.58
CA ASP A 107 1.83 -20.99 -8.71
C ASP A 107 1.72 -22.00 -9.87
N LYS A 108 2.64 -21.94 -10.85
CA LYS A 108 2.71 -22.86 -11.98
C LYS A 108 4.17 -23.19 -12.31
N SER A 109 4.39 -24.34 -12.96
CA SER A 109 5.71 -24.68 -13.48
C SER A 109 6.22 -23.57 -14.41
N ARG A 110 7.51 -23.23 -14.28
CA ARG A 110 8.21 -22.17 -15.04
C ARG A 110 7.68 -20.73 -14.88
N ALA A 111 6.87 -20.44 -13.85
CA ALA A 111 6.57 -19.05 -13.46
C ALA A 111 7.72 -18.42 -12.66
N PRO A 112 7.98 -17.10 -12.80
CA PRO A 112 8.93 -16.38 -11.97
C PRO A 112 8.36 -16.10 -10.57
N ILE A 113 9.24 -15.79 -9.63
CA ILE A 113 8.89 -15.14 -8.35
C ILE A 113 9.34 -13.68 -8.46
N SER A 114 8.54 -12.87 -9.15
CA SER A 114 8.93 -11.51 -9.51
C SER A 114 9.13 -10.62 -8.28
N ALA A 115 8.36 -10.81 -7.20
CA ALA A 115 8.57 -10.10 -5.94
C ALA A 115 10.01 -10.33 -5.40
N ARG A 116 10.55 -11.56 -5.50
CA ARG A 116 11.94 -11.84 -5.11
C ARG A 116 12.95 -11.19 -6.07
N LEU A 117 12.65 -11.13 -7.37
CA LEU A 117 13.48 -10.41 -8.32
C LEU A 117 13.55 -8.91 -7.98
N ILE A 118 12.42 -8.27 -7.69
CA ILE A 118 12.37 -6.87 -7.25
C ILE A 118 13.20 -6.66 -5.98
N ALA A 119 13.04 -7.52 -4.98
CA ALA A 119 13.81 -7.46 -3.75
C ALA A 119 15.32 -7.54 -4.00
N ASN A 120 15.76 -8.43 -4.90
CA ASN A 120 17.16 -8.53 -5.30
C ASN A 120 17.65 -7.25 -5.99
N MET A 121 16.87 -6.68 -6.92
CA MET A 121 17.26 -5.47 -7.64
C MET A 121 17.42 -4.26 -6.72
N LEU A 122 16.50 -4.06 -5.77
CA LEU A 122 16.59 -2.98 -4.77
C LEU A 122 17.85 -3.10 -3.90
N GLN A 123 18.19 -4.32 -3.47
CA GLN A 123 19.40 -4.55 -2.66
C GLN A 123 20.68 -4.33 -3.48
N VAL A 124 20.71 -4.81 -4.73
CA VAL A 124 21.88 -4.67 -5.60
C VAL A 124 22.11 -3.21 -6.01
N SER A 125 21.04 -2.43 -6.24
CA SER A 125 21.17 -1.00 -6.56
C SER A 125 21.81 -0.21 -5.42
N GLY A 126 21.55 -0.59 -4.16
CA GLY A 126 22.17 0.03 -2.99
C GLY A 126 21.28 0.23 -1.77
N CYS A 127 20.05 -0.30 -1.78
CA CYS A 127 19.11 -0.12 -0.67
C CYS A 127 19.62 -0.81 0.61
N ASN A 128 19.59 -0.09 1.73
CA ASN A 128 20.00 -0.58 3.04
C ASN A 128 18.82 -0.96 3.94
N HIS A 129 17.62 -0.46 3.66
CA HIS A 129 16.42 -0.66 4.46
C HIS A 129 15.18 -0.45 3.58
N VAL A 130 14.12 -1.24 3.75
CA VAL A 130 12.82 -1.01 3.08
C VAL A 130 11.72 -0.69 4.08
N ILE A 131 11.00 0.41 3.88
CA ILE A 131 9.74 0.70 4.58
C ILE A 131 8.61 0.49 3.57
N THR A 132 7.63 -0.34 3.90
CA THR A 132 6.47 -0.61 3.02
C THR A 132 5.19 -0.75 3.86
N MET A 133 4.03 -0.88 3.22
CA MET A 133 2.75 -1.00 3.92
C MET A 133 1.93 -2.14 3.35
N ASP A 134 1.37 -2.98 4.22
CA ASP A 134 0.48 -4.10 3.89
C ASP A 134 0.94 -4.88 2.66
N LEU A 135 2.12 -5.51 2.76
CA LEU A 135 2.57 -6.47 1.75
C LEU A 135 1.50 -7.53 1.48
N HIS A 136 1.29 -7.85 0.20
CA HIS A 136 0.33 -8.87 -0.24
C HIS A 136 0.52 -10.21 0.51
N ALA A 137 1.79 -10.58 0.72
CA ALA A 137 2.19 -11.73 1.53
C ALA A 137 3.29 -11.31 2.51
N SER A 138 3.12 -11.60 3.79
CA SER A 138 4.10 -11.24 4.82
C SER A 138 5.46 -11.92 4.62
N GLN A 139 5.48 -13.06 3.91
CA GLN A 139 6.68 -13.80 3.52
C GLN A 139 7.63 -13.01 2.60
N ILE A 140 7.13 -11.97 1.91
CA ILE A 140 7.95 -11.10 1.07
C ILE A 140 9.06 -10.43 1.89
N GLN A 141 8.88 -10.20 3.19
CA GLN A 141 9.95 -9.71 4.06
C GLN A 141 11.17 -10.65 4.04
N GLY A 142 10.96 -11.96 3.97
CA GLY A 142 12.03 -12.97 3.83
C GLY A 142 12.73 -12.97 2.46
N PHE A 143 12.26 -12.16 1.51
CA PHE A 143 12.96 -11.96 0.24
C PHE A 143 14.13 -10.97 0.34
N PHE A 144 14.20 -10.20 1.41
CA PHE A 144 15.25 -9.23 1.65
C PHE A 144 16.29 -9.77 2.65
N ASN A 145 17.55 -9.44 2.41
CA ASN A 145 18.62 -9.61 3.41
C ASN A 145 18.85 -8.32 4.21
N VAL A 146 18.27 -7.20 3.76
CA VAL A 146 18.21 -5.93 4.48
C VAL A 146 16.96 -5.87 5.36
N PRO A 147 16.95 -5.06 6.43
CA PRO A 147 15.74 -4.87 7.24
C PRO A 147 14.56 -4.37 6.40
N VAL A 148 13.37 -4.87 6.74
CA VAL A 148 12.10 -4.47 6.15
C VAL A 148 11.13 -4.13 7.26
N ASP A 149 10.70 -2.88 7.30
CA ASP A 149 9.59 -2.44 8.14
C ASP A 149 8.29 -2.48 7.32
N ASN A 150 7.54 -3.57 7.47
CA ASN A 150 6.20 -3.70 6.91
C ASN A 150 5.16 -3.08 7.87
N LEU A 151 4.75 -1.85 7.57
CA LEU A 151 3.70 -1.14 8.27
C LEU A 151 2.31 -1.73 7.96
N TYR A 152 1.33 -1.41 8.79
CA TYR A 152 -0.06 -1.83 8.62
C TYR A 152 -0.97 -0.62 8.62
N ALA A 153 -1.91 -0.57 7.67
CA ALA A 153 -2.99 0.41 7.66
C ALA A 153 -4.11 0.05 8.65
N GLU A 154 -4.08 -1.16 9.23
CA GLU A 154 -5.10 -1.66 10.16
C GLU A 154 -5.48 -0.66 11.28
N PRO A 155 -4.53 0.00 11.99
CA PRO A 155 -4.89 1.02 12.98
C PRO A 155 -5.67 2.20 12.38
N SER A 156 -5.30 2.67 11.19
CA SER A 156 -5.98 3.76 10.50
C SER A 156 -7.35 3.34 9.98
N VAL A 157 -7.48 2.10 9.51
CA VAL A 157 -8.75 1.49 9.08
C VAL A 157 -9.71 1.36 10.27
N LEU A 158 -9.24 0.88 11.41
CA LEU A 158 -10.05 0.79 12.64
C LEU A 158 -10.57 2.15 13.05
N ARG A 159 -9.68 3.14 13.13
CA ARG A 159 -10.06 4.53 13.44
C ARG A 159 -11.12 5.04 12.47
N TRP A 160 -10.91 4.83 11.17
CA TRP A 160 -11.88 5.26 10.16
C TRP A 160 -13.25 4.60 10.35
N ILE A 161 -13.30 3.28 10.58
CA ILE A 161 -14.56 2.56 10.83
C ILE A 161 -15.25 3.12 12.07
N SER A 162 -14.54 3.25 13.19
CA SER A 162 -15.11 3.75 14.45
C SER A 162 -15.61 5.19 14.37
N GLU A 163 -14.96 6.05 13.58
CA GLU A 163 -15.36 7.45 13.41
C GLU A 163 -16.49 7.65 12.40
N ASN A 164 -16.69 6.73 11.46
CA ASN A 164 -17.60 6.93 10.31
C ASN A 164 -18.79 5.97 10.26
N LEU A 165 -18.75 4.84 10.98
CA LEU A 165 -19.74 3.78 10.92
C LEU A 165 -20.22 3.38 12.32
N ASP A 166 -21.44 2.86 12.37
CA ASP A 166 -22.02 2.28 13.58
C ASP A 166 -21.51 0.84 13.77
N VAL A 167 -20.43 0.70 14.55
CA VAL A 167 -19.66 -0.54 14.71
C VAL A 167 -20.50 -1.71 15.21
N GLU A 168 -21.46 -1.47 16.11
CA GLU A 168 -22.32 -2.52 16.68
C GLU A 168 -23.18 -3.21 15.62
N ASN A 169 -23.50 -2.49 14.55
CA ASN A 169 -24.32 -2.97 13.43
C ASN A 169 -23.49 -3.32 12.18
N CYS A 170 -22.16 -3.46 12.33
CA CYS A 170 -21.27 -3.86 11.25
C CYS A 170 -21.02 -5.39 11.23
N VAL A 171 -20.47 -5.86 10.11
CA VAL A 171 -19.87 -7.18 9.96
C VAL A 171 -18.68 -7.07 9.03
N ILE A 172 -17.52 -7.58 9.45
CA ILE A 172 -16.33 -7.59 8.59
C ILE A 172 -16.39 -8.80 7.66
N VAL A 173 -16.18 -8.56 6.37
CA VAL A 173 -16.30 -9.57 5.33
C VAL A 173 -14.98 -9.70 4.60
N SER A 174 -14.49 -10.94 4.47
CA SER A 174 -13.39 -11.20 3.54
C SER A 174 -13.93 -11.59 2.15
N PRO A 175 -13.46 -10.94 1.06
CA PRO A 175 -13.95 -11.22 -0.30
C PRO A 175 -13.45 -12.56 -0.87
N ASP A 176 -12.44 -13.17 -0.25
CA ASP A 176 -11.93 -14.50 -0.59
C ASP A 176 -11.27 -15.19 0.60
N ALA A 177 -10.88 -16.45 0.44
CA ALA A 177 -10.25 -17.24 1.50
C ALA A 177 -8.85 -16.75 1.91
N GLY A 178 -8.14 -16.04 1.03
CA GLY A 178 -6.80 -15.53 1.32
C GLY A 178 -6.80 -14.39 2.32
N GLY A 179 -7.81 -13.51 2.24
CA GLY A 179 -7.98 -12.37 3.13
C GLY A 179 -8.59 -12.70 4.50
N ALA A 180 -8.96 -13.96 4.78
CA ALA A 180 -9.72 -14.32 5.98
C ALA A 180 -9.01 -13.89 7.28
N LYS A 181 -7.69 -14.13 7.39
CA LYS A 181 -6.91 -13.73 8.58
C LYS A 181 -6.95 -12.22 8.85
N ARG A 182 -6.87 -11.40 7.79
CA ARG A 182 -6.92 -9.93 7.89
C ARG A 182 -8.29 -9.48 8.39
N ALA A 183 -9.35 -10.03 7.81
CA ALA A 183 -10.72 -9.71 8.19
C ALA A 183 -11.07 -10.16 9.62
N THR A 184 -10.63 -11.35 10.04
CA THR A 184 -10.83 -11.83 11.43
C THR A 184 -10.08 -10.95 12.44
N SER A 185 -8.81 -10.58 12.16
CA SER A 185 -8.04 -9.66 13.03
C SER A 185 -8.80 -8.35 13.27
N LEU A 186 -9.34 -7.76 12.21
CA LEU A 186 -10.11 -6.52 12.29
C LEU A 186 -11.44 -6.72 13.04
N ALA A 187 -12.14 -7.83 12.79
CA ALA A 187 -13.40 -8.16 13.45
C ALA A 187 -13.22 -8.31 14.97
N ASP A 188 -12.16 -9.02 15.39
CA ASP A 188 -11.83 -9.23 16.81
C ASP A 188 -11.53 -7.91 17.52
N ARG A 189 -10.78 -7.00 16.87
CA ARG A 189 -10.45 -5.67 17.43
C ARG A 189 -11.66 -4.74 17.52
N LEU A 190 -12.62 -4.88 16.63
CA LEU A 190 -13.89 -4.13 16.64
C LEU A 190 -14.96 -4.81 17.49
N ASN A 191 -14.70 -6.01 18.01
CA ASN A 191 -15.69 -6.85 18.68
C ASN A 191 -16.99 -7.01 17.86
N THR A 192 -16.84 -7.32 16.57
CA THR A 192 -17.94 -7.43 15.61
C THR A 192 -17.97 -8.78 14.89
N GLY A 193 -19.02 -9.05 14.12
CA GLY A 193 -19.16 -10.28 13.37
C GLY A 193 -18.14 -10.41 12.22
N PHE A 194 -17.84 -11.65 11.84
CA PHE A 194 -17.03 -11.98 10.67
C PHE A 194 -17.84 -12.82 9.67
N ALA A 195 -17.68 -12.53 8.38
CA ALA A 195 -18.19 -13.34 7.28
C ALA A 195 -17.12 -13.52 6.19
N LEU A 196 -17.30 -14.55 5.37
CA LEU A 196 -16.37 -14.95 4.33
C LEU A 196 -17.12 -15.25 3.04
N ILE A 197 -16.63 -14.70 1.93
CA ILE A 197 -17.08 -15.10 0.60
C ILE A 197 -16.08 -16.12 0.05
N HIS A 198 -16.55 -17.33 -0.21
CA HIS A 198 -15.77 -18.35 -0.89
C HIS A 198 -16.16 -18.39 -2.37
N LYS A 199 -15.16 -18.28 -3.25
CA LYS A 199 -15.36 -18.37 -4.70
C LYS A 199 -15.15 -19.81 -5.18
N GLU A 200 -16.24 -20.51 -5.44
CA GLU A 200 -16.19 -21.83 -6.08
C GLU A 200 -15.94 -21.65 -7.58
N ARG A 201 -14.80 -22.15 -8.08
CA ARG A 201 -14.53 -22.21 -9.53
C ARG A 201 -14.75 -23.65 -10.00
N PRO A 202 -15.86 -23.98 -10.68
CA PRO A 202 -16.09 -25.34 -11.16
C PRO A 202 -15.09 -25.76 -12.25
N ARG A 203 -14.60 -24.81 -13.06
CA ARG A 203 -13.52 -24.99 -14.06
C ARG A 203 -12.74 -23.70 -14.28
N PRO A 204 -11.48 -23.74 -14.77
CA PRO A 204 -10.82 -22.55 -15.30
C PRO A 204 -11.69 -21.90 -16.38
N ASN A 205 -11.92 -20.58 -16.30
CA ASN A 205 -12.72 -19.75 -17.22
C ASN A 205 -14.25 -19.80 -17.10
N VAL A 206 -14.83 -20.52 -16.13
CA VAL A 206 -16.26 -20.40 -15.80
C VAL A 206 -16.43 -19.37 -14.69
N VAL A 207 -17.44 -18.48 -14.80
CA VAL A 207 -17.78 -17.53 -13.74
C VAL A 207 -18.15 -18.33 -12.49
N GLY A 208 -17.28 -18.30 -11.49
CA GLY A 208 -17.45 -19.04 -10.24
C GLY A 208 -18.61 -18.49 -9.41
N ARG A 209 -19.33 -19.38 -8.73
CA ARG A 209 -20.37 -19.03 -7.76
C ARG A 209 -19.70 -18.48 -6.49
N MET A 210 -20.25 -17.41 -5.92
CA MET A 210 -19.85 -16.90 -4.62
C MET A 210 -20.75 -17.52 -3.55
N VAL A 211 -20.14 -18.11 -2.53
CA VAL A 211 -20.84 -18.68 -1.37
C VAL A 211 -20.51 -17.81 -0.17
N LEU A 212 -21.52 -17.23 0.46
CA LEU A 212 -21.37 -16.47 1.69
C LEU A 212 -21.44 -17.41 2.90
N VAL A 213 -20.48 -17.27 3.81
CA VAL A 213 -20.46 -17.95 5.11
C VAL A 213 -20.46 -16.87 6.20
N GLY A 214 -21.46 -16.88 7.06
CA GLY A 214 -21.70 -15.84 8.07
C GLY A 214 -22.99 -15.07 7.80
N ASP A 215 -23.46 -14.33 8.81
CA ASP A 215 -24.71 -13.57 8.76
C ASP A 215 -24.49 -12.07 8.58
N VAL A 216 -25.04 -11.55 7.48
CA VAL A 216 -24.93 -10.14 7.06
C VAL A 216 -26.28 -9.43 6.99
N GLN A 217 -27.37 -10.14 7.30
CA GLN A 217 -28.74 -9.64 7.21
C GLN A 217 -28.91 -8.39 8.09
N ASP A 218 -29.43 -7.32 7.50
CA ASP A 218 -29.69 -6.02 8.13
C ASP A 218 -28.44 -5.30 8.72
N LYS A 219 -27.23 -5.79 8.42
CA LYS A 219 -25.95 -5.22 8.87
C LYS A 219 -25.27 -4.37 7.80
N VAL A 220 -24.34 -3.52 8.23
CA VAL A 220 -23.36 -2.86 7.34
C VAL A 220 -22.21 -3.83 7.10
N ALA A 221 -22.11 -4.35 5.87
CA ALA A 221 -21.04 -5.28 5.51
C ALA A 221 -19.79 -4.50 5.05
N ILE A 222 -18.64 -4.77 5.66
CA ILE A 222 -17.38 -4.12 5.36
C ILE A 222 -16.44 -5.15 4.73
N LEU A 223 -16.30 -5.11 3.40
CA LEU A 223 -15.31 -5.90 2.67
C LEU A 223 -13.91 -5.37 2.98
N VAL A 224 -12.99 -6.25 3.38
CA VAL A 224 -11.60 -5.87 3.68
C VAL A 224 -10.63 -6.66 2.82
N ASP A 225 -9.77 -5.96 2.09
CA ASP A 225 -8.72 -6.56 1.25
C ASP A 225 -7.41 -5.74 1.28
N ASP A 226 -6.29 -6.27 0.78
CA ASP A 226 -5.03 -5.51 0.73
C ASP A 226 -5.05 -4.52 -0.42
N MET A 227 -5.61 -4.91 -1.56
CA MET A 227 -5.56 -4.09 -2.76
C MET A 227 -6.79 -4.26 -3.64
N ALA A 228 -7.17 -3.19 -4.33
CA ALA A 228 -8.21 -3.21 -5.35
C ALA A 228 -7.63 -2.79 -6.70
N ASP A 229 -7.61 -3.72 -7.66
CA ASP A 229 -7.11 -3.50 -9.02
C ASP A 229 -8.22 -3.10 -9.99
N THR A 230 -8.91 -4.06 -10.60
CA THR A 230 -10.03 -3.81 -11.53
C THR A 230 -11.39 -3.75 -10.82
N CYS A 231 -11.42 -3.93 -9.50
CA CYS A 231 -12.60 -3.93 -8.64
C CYS A 231 -13.70 -4.97 -8.95
N GLY A 232 -13.51 -5.87 -9.94
CA GLY A 232 -14.53 -6.85 -10.31
C GLY A 232 -14.86 -7.86 -9.21
N THR A 233 -13.88 -8.24 -8.38
CA THR A 233 -14.12 -9.09 -7.19
C THR A 233 -14.97 -8.36 -6.16
N LEU A 234 -14.62 -7.11 -5.82
CA LEU A 234 -15.36 -6.29 -4.84
C LEU A 234 -16.79 -6.01 -5.30
N ALA A 235 -17.01 -5.70 -6.58
CA ALA A 235 -18.35 -5.46 -7.12
C ALA A 235 -19.26 -6.69 -7.00
N LYS A 236 -18.75 -7.88 -7.35
CA LYS A 236 -19.51 -9.14 -7.21
C LYS A 236 -19.73 -9.54 -5.75
N ALA A 237 -18.75 -9.28 -4.89
CA ALA A 237 -18.88 -9.49 -3.46
C ALA A 237 -19.98 -8.57 -2.88
N ALA A 238 -20.02 -7.30 -3.31
CA ALA A 238 -21.05 -6.36 -2.91
C ALA A 238 -22.45 -6.78 -3.40
N GLU A 239 -22.57 -7.24 -4.64
CA GLU A 239 -23.81 -7.82 -5.17
C GLU A 239 -24.27 -9.02 -4.34
N THR A 240 -23.34 -9.92 -4.00
CA THR A 240 -23.63 -11.11 -3.17
C THR A 240 -24.13 -10.69 -1.79
N LEU A 241 -23.44 -9.76 -1.11
CA LEU A 241 -23.84 -9.27 0.21
C LEU A 241 -25.20 -8.57 0.19
N ASN A 242 -25.44 -7.74 -0.81
CA ASN A 242 -26.73 -7.06 -0.99
C ASN A 242 -27.87 -8.08 -1.22
N SER A 243 -27.64 -9.14 -2.01
CA SER A 243 -28.63 -10.20 -2.22
C SER A 243 -28.93 -11.05 -0.97
N HIS A 244 -28.03 -11.04 0.02
CA HIS A 244 -28.21 -11.69 1.33
C HIS A 244 -28.66 -10.71 2.42
N GLY A 245 -29.20 -9.55 2.04
CA GLY A 245 -29.87 -8.63 2.97
C GLY A 245 -28.95 -7.65 3.70
N ALA A 246 -27.69 -7.47 3.27
CA ALA A 246 -26.84 -6.40 3.84
C ALA A 246 -27.45 -5.01 3.59
N ARG A 247 -27.54 -4.19 4.64
CA ARG A 247 -28.13 -2.84 4.59
C ARG A 247 -27.29 -1.88 3.75
N GLN A 248 -25.98 -1.97 3.88
CA GLN A 248 -24.98 -1.21 3.13
C GLN A 248 -23.74 -2.07 2.94
N VAL A 249 -22.98 -1.81 1.87
CA VAL A 249 -21.72 -2.49 1.62
C VAL A 249 -20.61 -1.49 1.41
N PHE A 250 -19.66 -1.44 2.33
CA PHE A 250 -18.41 -0.72 2.15
C PHE A 250 -17.30 -1.69 1.74
N ALA A 251 -16.33 -1.21 0.98
CA ALA A 251 -15.06 -1.88 0.81
C ALA A 251 -13.95 -0.99 1.37
N ILE A 252 -13.02 -1.58 2.09
CA ILE A 252 -11.82 -0.92 2.59
C ILE A 252 -10.63 -1.74 2.11
N VAL A 253 -9.76 -1.10 1.34
CA VAL A 253 -8.50 -1.70 0.91
C VAL A 253 -7.35 -0.78 1.23
N THR A 254 -6.16 -1.32 1.43
CA THR A 254 -4.99 -0.46 1.62
C THR A 254 -4.62 0.17 0.28
N HIS A 255 -4.28 -0.66 -0.71
CA HIS A 255 -3.76 -0.22 -1.99
C HIS A 255 -4.85 -0.08 -3.05
N GLY A 256 -5.31 1.15 -3.28
CA GLY A 256 -6.21 1.49 -4.39
C GLY A 256 -5.47 1.57 -5.74
N ILE A 257 -5.10 0.42 -6.33
CA ILE A 257 -4.49 0.37 -7.67
C ILE A 257 -5.46 0.97 -8.72
N LEU A 258 -6.74 0.57 -8.68
CA LEU A 258 -7.83 1.16 -9.47
C LEU A 258 -7.48 1.31 -10.96
N SER A 259 -7.12 0.21 -11.63
CA SER A 259 -6.70 0.21 -13.04
C SER A 259 -7.86 -0.13 -14.00
N GLY A 260 -7.69 0.24 -15.28
CA GLY A 260 -8.67 -0.07 -16.32
C GLY A 260 -10.06 0.47 -15.99
N THR A 261 -11.06 -0.40 -15.99
CA THR A 261 -12.48 -0.07 -15.75
C THR A 261 -12.85 0.02 -14.27
N ALA A 262 -11.89 0.10 -13.35
CA ALA A 262 -12.14 0.04 -11.91
C ALA A 262 -13.14 1.11 -11.44
N ILE A 263 -12.96 2.36 -11.88
CA ILE A 263 -13.82 3.48 -11.49
C ILE A 263 -15.27 3.25 -11.95
N ASP A 264 -15.46 2.87 -13.21
CA ASP A 264 -16.79 2.55 -13.75
C ASP A 264 -17.41 1.36 -13.04
N THR A 265 -16.59 0.36 -12.69
CA THR A 265 -17.02 -0.82 -11.94
C THR A 265 -17.51 -0.44 -10.54
N ILE A 266 -16.80 0.46 -9.84
CA ILE A 266 -17.21 0.95 -8.51
C ILE A 266 -18.51 1.75 -8.61
N ASN A 267 -18.57 2.70 -9.54
CA ASN A 267 -19.73 3.59 -9.71
C ASN A 267 -21.00 2.78 -10.00
N ASN A 268 -20.91 1.74 -10.85
CA ASN A 268 -22.04 0.89 -11.24
C ASN A 268 -22.32 -0.28 -10.27
N SER A 269 -21.51 -0.48 -9.23
CA SER A 269 -21.69 -1.58 -8.26
C SER A 269 -22.63 -1.23 -7.11
N HIS A 270 -22.98 -2.26 -6.32
CA HIS A 270 -23.71 -2.13 -5.05
C HIS A 270 -22.86 -1.61 -3.88
N LEU A 271 -21.60 -1.20 -4.10
CA LEU A 271 -20.80 -0.55 -3.06
C LEU A 271 -21.43 0.81 -2.70
N SER A 272 -21.61 1.03 -1.40
CA SER A 272 -21.95 2.33 -0.79
C SER A 272 -20.73 3.25 -0.75
N GLY A 273 -19.52 2.68 -0.64
CA GLY A 273 -18.26 3.41 -0.71
C GLY A 273 -17.06 2.47 -0.81
N LEU A 274 -16.00 2.95 -1.44
CA LEU A 274 -14.68 2.33 -1.42
C LEU A 274 -13.72 3.26 -0.66
N VAL A 275 -13.12 2.75 0.40
CA VAL A 275 -12.12 3.44 1.20
C VAL A 275 -10.76 2.87 0.84
N VAL A 276 -9.82 3.76 0.52
CA VAL A 276 -8.44 3.43 0.16
C VAL A 276 -7.48 4.28 0.98
N THR A 277 -6.21 3.87 1.15
CA THR A 277 -5.20 4.83 1.62
C THR A 277 -4.87 5.85 0.53
N ASN A 278 -3.93 6.78 0.78
CA ASN A 278 -3.56 7.83 -0.19
C ASN A 278 -3.43 7.25 -1.62
N ILE A 279 -4.22 7.83 -2.52
CA ILE A 279 -4.22 7.57 -3.95
C ILE A 279 -3.97 8.90 -4.66
N GLY A 280 -3.46 8.85 -5.89
CA GLY A 280 -3.36 10.04 -6.74
C GLY A 280 -4.74 10.56 -7.18
N ASP A 281 -4.76 11.31 -8.28
CA ASP A 281 -5.91 12.07 -8.77
C ASP A 281 -7.06 11.22 -9.37
N LYS A 282 -7.68 10.38 -8.54
CA LYS A 282 -8.81 9.51 -8.93
C LYS A 282 -10.09 9.78 -8.14
N THR A 283 -10.01 10.62 -7.11
CA THR A 283 -11.13 10.98 -6.24
C THR A 283 -12.19 11.78 -6.98
N GLU A 284 -11.80 12.69 -7.88
CA GLU A 284 -12.75 13.52 -8.64
C GLU A 284 -13.69 12.70 -9.54
N ARG A 285 -13.24 11.53 -10.02
CA ARG A 285 -13.97 10.67 -10.96
C ARG A 285 -14.87 9.64 -10.28
N CYS A 286 -14.81 9.52 -8.95
CA CYS A 286 -15.54 8.49 -8.21
C CYS A 286 -16.10 9.03 -6.89
N PRO A 287 -17.38 9.42 -6.85
CA PRO A 287 -17.99 9.98 -5.63
C PRO A 287 -18.10 8.97 -4.48
N LYS A 288 -17.96 7.67 -4.77
CA LYS A 288 -17.95 6.59 -3.78
C LYS A 288 -16.58 6.43 -3.10
N LEU A 289 -15.53 7.07 -3.62
CA LEU A 289 -14.16 6.90 -3.17
C LEU A 289 -13.88 7.80 -1.96
N LYS A 290 -13.31 7.21 -0.91
CA LYS A 290 -12.87 7.91 0.30
C LYS A 290 -11.41 7.56 0.56
N VAL A 291 -10.66 8.52 1.11
CA VAL A 291 -9.21 8.39 1.30
C VAL A 291 -8.87 8.45 2.79
N ILE A 292 -8.08 7.48 3.25
CA ILE A 292 -7.40 7.49 4.54
C ILE A 292 -5.98 8.02 4.31
N ASP A 293 -5.62 9.10 4.99
CA ASP A 293 -4.26 9.63 4.95
C ASP A 293 -3.33 8.81 5.86
N VAL A 294 -2.34 8.14 5.27
CA VAL A 294 -1.29 7.39 5.97
C VAL A 294 0.06 8.12 5.98
N SER A 295 0.11 9.37 5.52
CA SER A 295 1.34 10.19 5.55
C SER A 295 1.89 10.34 6.97
N GLY A 296 1.02 10.39 8.00
CA GLY A 296 1.42 10.41 9.41
C GLY A 296 2.16 9.15 9.83
N THR A 297 1.65 7.98 9.45
CA THR A 297 2.30 6.70 9.74
C THR A 297 3.65 6.58 9.02
N LEU A 298 3.73 7.00 7.76
CA LEU A 298 4.98 6.99 6.99
C LEU A 298 6.02 7.96 7.55
N ALA A 299 5.62 9.20 7.86
CA ALA A 299 6.50 10.20 8.46
C ALA A 299 7.05 9.74 9.81
N GLU A 300 6.19 9.19 10.67
CA GLU A 300 6.62 8.69 11.98
C GLU A 300 7.52 7.44 11.85
N ALA A 301 7.28 6.57 10.87
CA ALA A 301 8.18 5.45 10.59
C ALA A 301 9.57 5.92 10.14
N ILE A 302 9.64 6.92 9.25
CA ILE A 302 10.90 7.55 8.82
C ILE A 302 11.62 8.17 10.03
N ARG A 303 10.91 8.97 10.84
CA ARG A 303 11.46 9.62 12.04
C ARG A 303 12.02 8.61 13.04
N ARG A 304 11.30 7.52 13.31
CA ARG A 304 11.74 6.45 14.22
C ARG A 304 12.94 5.69 13.67
N THR A 305 12.94 5.38 12.37
CA THR A 305 14.05 4.69 11.68
C THR A 305 15.34 5.52 11.73
N HIS A 306 15.22 6.83 11.55
CA HIS A 306 16.32 7.76 11.67
C HIS A 306 16.90 7.81 13.09
N ASN A 307 16.01 7.95 14.08
CA ASN A 307 16.40 8.10 15.50
C ASN A 307 16.71 6.77 16.23
N GLY A 308 16.54 5.62 15.57
CA GLY A 308 16.73 4.30 16.19
C GLY A 308 15.64 3.95 17.22
N GLU A 309 14.45 4.52 17.08
CA GLU A 309 13.30 4.24 17.94
C GLU A 309 12.47 3.06 17.41
N SER A 310 11.66 2.45 18.29
CA SER A 310 10.83 1.31 17.92
C SER A 310 9.72 1.69 16.94
N VAL A 311 9.78 1.16 15.71
CA VAL A 311 8.75 1.28 14.66
C VAL A 311 7.51 0.44 15.00
N SER A 312 7.67 -0.66 15.77
CA SER A 312 6.57 -1.57 16.11
C SER A 312 5.41 -0.92 16.86
N TYR A 313 5.64 0.25 17.48
CA TYR A 313 4.58 1.08 18.05
C TYR A 313 3.46 1.40 17.04
N LEU A 314 3.82 1.58 15.76
CA LEU A 314 2.91 1.94 14.68
C LEU A 314 2.04 0.78 14.19
N PHE A 315 2.33 -0.46 14.60
CA PHE A 315 1.54 -1.61 14.18
C PHE A 315 0.18 -1.68 14.88
N THR A 316 0.05 -1.01 16.03
CA THR A 316 -1.18 -0.98 16.82
C THR A 316 -1.74 0.41 17.05
N ASN A 317 -0.95 1.47 16.84
CA ASN A 317 -1.33 2.86 17.12
C ASN A 317 -1.24 3.73 15.86
N VAL A 318 -2.22 4.62 15.69
CA VAL A 318 -2.16 5.70 14.69
C VAL A 318 -1.41 6.89 15.33
N PRO A 319 -0.33 7.40 14.72
CA PRO A 319 0.32 8.60 15.21
C PRO A 319 -0.62 9.81 15.07
N VAL A 320 -0.54 10.73 16.04
CA VAL A 320 -1.34 11.97 16.08
C VAL A 320 -0.69 13.04 15.21
#